data_AF-A0A8J7X544-F1
#
_entry.id   AF-A0A8J7X544-F1
#
_cell.length_a   1.000
_cell.length_b   1.000
_cell.length_c   1.000
_cell.angle_alpha   90.00
_cell.angle_beta   90.00
_cell.angle_gamma   90.00
#
_symmetry.space_group_name_H-M   'P 1'
#
loop_
_entity.id
_entity.type
_entity.pdbx_description
1 polymer ?
#
loop_
_entity_poly.entity_id
_entity_poly.type
_entity_poly.pdbx_seq_one_letter_code
_entity_poly.pdbx_strand_id
1 'polypeptide(L)'
;MNLEHIILSTSYFVLGFSLKFLDWERLNKKKALVLGVLSGALMGYRITSDSYSAAIFLAVIMGSLFSRKIDTRAFKAGALTVALSIILTWNLNIHLTAVVFLSVLAFFDEYGNDWADKSLFKDRIVWFFKNRMLMKTGILFSVLVFQFPTIYAIAFLLF
;
A
#
# COMPACT_ATOMS: atom_id res chain seq x y z
N MET A 1 -7.55 22.20 -8.03
CA MET A 1 -7.51 20.79 -7.59
C MET A 1 -8.93 20.40 -7.21
N ASN A 2 -9.50 19.38 -7.86
CA ASN A 2 -10.88 18.98 -7.60
C ASN A 2 -11.00 18.31 -6.22
N LEU A 3 -12.18 18.39 -5.60
CA LEU A 3 -12.43 17.81 -4.28
C LEU A 3 -12.06 16.32 -4.22
N GLU A 4 -12.34 15.58 -5.29
CA GLU A 4 -12.00 14.15 -5.41
C GLU A 4 -10.49 13.89 -5.30
N HIS A 5 -9.66 14.76 -5.90
CA HIS A 5 -8.20 14.63 -5.82
C HIS A 5 -7.70 14.89 -4.39
N ILE A 6 -8.32 15.83 -3.67
CA ILE A 6 -8.00 16.08 -2.25
C ILE A 6 -8.33 14.84 -1.42
N ILE A 7 -9.53 14.28 -1.60
CA ILE A 7 -9.97 13.08 -0.87
C ILE A 7 -9.06 11.90 -1.19
N LEU A 8 -8.66 11.71 -2.46
CA LEU A 8 -7.73 10.66 -2.89
C LEU A 8 -6.37 10.79 -2.18
N SER A 9 -5.71 11.94 -2.32
CA SER A 9 -4.40 12.21 -1.72
C SER A 9 -4.43 12.07 -0.19
N THR A 10 -5.50 12.56 0.44
CA THR A 10 -5.70 12.42 1.88
C THR A 10 -5.87 10.97 2.30
N SER A 11 -6.58 10.15 1.49
CA SER A 11 -6.73 8.73 1.77
C SER A 11 -5.41 7.98 1.68
N TYR A 12 -4.59 8.28 0.67
CA TYR A 12 -3.26 7.68 0.53
C TYR A 12 -2.36 8.06 1.71
N PHE A 13 -2.33 9.35 2.09
CA PHE A 13 -1.60 9.82 3.27
C PHE A 13 -2.05 9.11 4.55
N VAL A 14 -3.36 9.04 4.81
CA VAL A 14 -3.92 8.37 5.99
C VAL A 14 -3.59 6.88 5.99
N LEU A 15 -3.64 6.20 4.85
CA LEU A 15 -3.31 4.79 4.74
C LEU A 15 -1.81 4.54 4.99
N GLY A 16 -0.94 5.31 4.33
CA GLY A 16 0.52 5.19 4.51
C GLY A 16 0.95 5.45 5.95
N PHE A 17 0.38 6.49 6.57
CA PHE A 17 0.57 6.76 7.99
C PHE A 17 0.05 5.61 8.86
N SER A 18 -1.20 5.18 8.67
CA SER A 18 -1.85 4.14 9.49
C SER A 18 -1.06 2.84 9.50
N LEU A 19 -0.55 2.39 8.35
CA LEU A 19 0.23 1.15 8.23
C LEU A 19 1.50 1.18 9.10
N LYS A 20 2.21 2.32 9.18
CA LYS A 20 3.37 2.47 10.07
C LYS A 20 3.01 2.35 11.55
N PHE A 21 1.80 2.75 11.94
CA PHE A 21 1.32 2.60 13.32
C PHE A 21 0.85 1.18 13.65
N LEU A 22 0.53 0.34 12.65
CA LEU A 22 0.16 -1.06 12.90
C LEU A 22 1.34 -1.86 13.45
N ASP A 23 2.57 -1.53 13.04
CA ASP A 23 3.80 -2.12 13.59
C ASP A 23 3.97 -1.86 15.10
N TRP A 24 3.29 -0.84 15.63
CA TRP A 24 3.32 -0.48 17.06
C TRP A 24 2.30 -1.27 17.89
N GLU A 25 1.74 -2.38 17.36
CA GLU A 25 0.82 -3.26 18.11
C GLU A 25 1.39 -3.70 19.48
N ARG A 26 2.71 -3.83 19.60
CA ARG A 26 3.41 -4.17 20.85
C ARG A 26 3.15 -3.16 21.97
N LEU A 27 2.89 -1.89 21.64
CA LEU A 27 2.59 -0.84 22.62
C LEU A 27 1.10 -0.83 23.01
N ASN A 28 0.20 -0.97 22.03
CA ASN A 28 -1.24 -0.97 22.31
C ASN A 28 -2.05 -1.79 21.30
N LYS A 29 -2.34 -3.04 21.65
CA LYS A 29 -3.06 -3.99 20.82
C LYS A 29 -4.44 -3.51 20.38
N LYS A 30 -5.21 -2.88 21.29
CA LYS A 30 -6.57 -2.41 20.99
C LYS A 30 -6.56 -1.28 19.96
N LYS A 31 -5.67 -0.30 20.13
CA LYS A 31 -5.53 0.82 19.19
C LYS A 31 -5.05 0.34 17.81
N ALA A 32 -4.03 -0.53 17.77
CA ALA A 32 -3.55 -1.09 16.53
C ALA A 32 -4.64 -1.89 15.79
N LEU A 33 -5.43 -2.70 16.51
CA LEU A 33 -6.54 -3.45 15.91
C LEU A 33 -7.60 -2.53 15.30
N VAL A 34 -8.01 -1.48 16.03
CA VAL A 34 -8.99 -0.49 15.52
C VAL A 34 -8.44 0.22 14.29
N LEU A 35 -7.18 0.66 14.32
CA LEU A 35 -6.52 1.26 13.16
C LEU A 35 -6.41 0.29 11.99
N GLY A 36 -6.15 -0.99 12.25
CA GLY A 36 -6.11 -2.05 11.24
C GLY A 36 -7.46 -2.18 10.52
N VAL A 37 -8.55 -2.26 11.27
CA VAL A 37 -9.91 -2.33 10.69
C VAL A 37 -10.27 -1.05 9.92
N LEU A 38 -10.00 0.14 10.49
CA LEU A 38 -10.32 1.41 9.82
C LEU A 38 -9.50 1.63 8.54
N SER A 39 -8.19 1.34 8.59
CA SER A 39 -7.32 1.41 7.40
C SER A 39 -7.72 0.36 6.37
N GLY A 40 -8.06 -0.86 6.80
CA GLY A 40 -8.57 -1.91 5.92
C GLY A 40 -9.89 -1.52 5.23
N ALA A 41 -10.82 -0.89 5.95
CA ALA A 41 -12.07 -0.39 5.37
C ALA A 41 -11.83 0.74 4.35
N LEU A 42 -10.96 1.70 4.68
CA LEU A 42 -10.63 2.80 3.77
C LEU A 42 -9.89 2.29 2.52
N MET A 43 -8.95 1.36 2.68
CA MET A 43 -8.23 0.74 1.57
C MET A 43 -9.19 -0.10 0.72
N GLY A 44 -10.07 -0.88 1.35
CA GLY A 44 -11.11 -1.67 0.69
C GLY A 44 -12.04 -0.78 -0.15
N TYR A 45 -12.52 0.33 0.40
CA TYR A 45 -13.30 1.32 -0.33
C TYR A 45 -12.54 1.85 -1.56
N ARG A 46 -11.25 2.16 -1.43
CA ARG A 46 -10.44 2.62 -2.57
C ARG A 46 -10.23 1.54 -3.64
N ILE A 47 -10.05 0.30 -3.23
CA ILE A 47 -9.91 -0.84 -4.15
C ILE A 47 -11.22 -1.06 -4.94
N THR A 48 -12.38 -0.91 -4.31
CA THR A 48 -13.67 -1.22 -4.96
C THR A 48 -14.27 -0.05 -5.71
N SER A 49 -13.83 1.18 -5.44
CA SER A 49 -14.32 2.39 -6.11
C SER A 49 -13.48 2.85 -7.29
N ASP A 50 -12.21 2.43 -7.39
CA ASP A 50 -11.27 2.98 -8.36
C ASP A 50 -10.23 1.95 -8.83
N SER A 51 -10.14 1.71 -10.14
CA SER A 51 -9.30 0.65 -10.71
C SER A 51 -7.80 0.89 -10.55
N TYR A 52 -7.37 2.16 -10.56
CA TYR A 52 -5.96 2.52 -10.38
C TYR A 52 -5.53 2.33 -8.92
N SER A 53 -6.36 2.74 -7.96
CA SER A 53 -6.16 2.45 -6.55
C SER A 53 -6.22 0.96 -6.25
N ALA A 54 -7.12 0.22 -6.91
CA ALA A 54 -7.15 -1.23 -6.82
C ALA A 54 -5.81 -1.83 -7.21
N ALA A 55 -5.25 -1.40 -8.35
CA ALA A 55 -3.96 -1.90 -8.81
C ALA A 55 -2.82 -1.64 -7.81
N ILE A 56 -2.75 -0.43 -7.26
CA ILE A 56 -1.70 -0.03 -6.32
C ILE A 56 -1.85 -0.74 -4.98
N PHE A 57 -3.03 -0.71 -4.37
CA PHE A 57 -3.23 -1.26 -3.03
C PHE A 57 -3.20 -2.79 -3.02
N LEU A 58 -3.74 -3.45 -4.04
CA LEU A 58 -3.58 -4.91 -4.17
C LEU A 58 -2.10 -5.26 -4.33
N ALA A 59 -1.32 -4.50 -5.11
CA ALA A 59 0.11 -4.72 -5.22
C ALA A 59 0.86 -4.56 -3.88
N VAL A 60 0.52 -3.53 -3.09
CA VAL A 60 1.09 -3.34 -1.75
C VAL A 60 0.73 -4.50 -0.82
N ILE A 61 -0.52 -4.98 -0.85
CA ILE A 61 -0.96 -6.13 -0.05
C ILE A 61 -0.20 -7.38 -0.47
N MET A 62 -0.10 -7.66 -1.77
CA MET A 62 0.60 -8.82 -2.30
C MET A 62 2.09 -8.80 -1.95
N GLY A 63 2.76 -7.66 -2.13
CA GLY A 63 4.15 -7.49 -1.71
C GLY A 63 4.35 -7.75 -0.21
N SER A 64 3.46 -7.22 0.64
CA SER A 64 3.49 -7.42 2.09
C SER A 64 3.16 -8.85 2.51
N LEU A 65 2.28 -9.53 1.77
CA LEU A 65 1.91 -10.92 2.01
C LEU A 65 3.09 -11.85 1.70
N PHE A 66 3.74 -11.65 0.54
CA PHE A 66 4.87 -12.47 0.12
C PHE A 66 6.13 -12.23 0.96
N SER A 67 6.33 -11.03 1.49
CA SER A 67 7.40 -10.73 2.45
C SER A 67 7.06 -11.13 3.89
N ARG A 68 5.86 -11.68 4.14
CA ARG A 68 5.37 -12.10 5.47
C ARG A 68 5.28 -10.96 6.50
N LYS A 69 5.08 -9.72 6.06
CA LYS A 69 4.85 -8.57 6.95
C LYS A 69 3.47 -8.55 7.59
N ILE A 70 2.53 -9.33 7.07
CA ILE A 70 1.19 -9.51 7.66
C ILE A 70 1.26 -10.55 8.79
N ASP A 71 2.04 -10.26 9.83
CA ASP A 71 2.31 -11.18 10.95
C ASP A 71 1.44 -10.86 12.19
N THR A 72 1.08 -9.59 12.39
CA THR A 72 0.32 -9.13 13.55
C THR A 72 -1.20 -9.29 13.40
N ARG A 73 -1.94 -9.21 14.52
CA ARG A 73 -3.41 -9.31 14.50
C ARG A 73 -4.02 -8.08 13.84
N ALA A 74 -3.43 -6.90 14.03
CA ALA A 74 -3.88 -5.67 13.41
C ALA A 74 -3.76 -5.72 11.88
N PHE A 75 -2.64 -6.18 11.34
CA PHE A 75 -2.47 -6.35 9.89
C PHE A 75 -3.45 -7.38 9.32
N LYS A 76 -3.63 -8.52 10.00
CA LYS A 76 -4.59 -9.55 9.59
C LYS A 76 -6.03 -9.05 9.59
N ALA A 77 -6.41 -8.28 10.61
CA ALA A 77 -7.73 -7.67 10.68
C ALA A 77 -7.95 -6.69 9.53
N GLY A 78 -6.97 -5.83 9.23
CA GLY A 78 -7.06 -4.91 8.09
C GLY A 78 -7.16 -5.63 6.75
N ALA A 79 -6.34 -6.67 6.52
CA ALA A 79 -6.41 -7.49 5.31
C ALA A 79 -7.77 -8.20 5.17
N LEU A 80 -8.32 -8.72 6.27
CA LEU A 80 -9.65 -9.32 6.28
C LEU A 80 -10.74 -8.28 5.95
N THR A 81 -10.63 -7.07 6.50
CA THR A 81 -11.57 -5.98 6.18
C THR A 81 -11.52 -5.62 4.70
N VAL A 82 -10.33 -5.53 4.10
CA VAL A 82 -10.19 -5.34 2.64
C VAL A 82 -10.90 -6.44 1.86
N ALA A 83 -10.65 -7.71 2.22
CA ALA A 83 -11.28 -8.85 1.55
C ALA A 83 -12.82 -8.79 1.66
N LEU A 84 -13.35 -8.45 2.84
CA LEU A 84 -14.79 -8.27 3.04
C LEU A 84 -15.35 -7.13 2.18
N SER A 85 -14.67 -5.99 2.06
CA SER A 85 -15.09 -4.90 1.18
C SER A 85 -15.20 -5.34 -0.28
N ILE A 86 -14.25 -6.13 -0.77
CA ILE A 86 -14.27 -6.66 -2.14
C ILE A 86 -15.45 -7.62 -2.33
N ILE A 87 -15.65 -8.57 -1.40
CA ILE A 87 -16.75 -9.55 -1.49
C ILE A 87 -18.12 -8.86 -1.44
N LEU A 88 -18.30 -7.90 -0.55
CA LEU A 88 -19.59 -7.22 -0.34
C LEU A 88 -20.00 -6.32 -1.50
N THR A 89 -19.04 -5.72 -2.20
CA THR A 89 -19.34 -4.82 -3.32
C THR A 89 -19.49 -5.54 -4.64
N TRP A 90 -18.90 -6.75 -4.77
CA TRP A 90 -18.80 -7.50 -6.03
C TRP A 90 -18.26 -6.66 -7.20
N ASN A 91 -17.53 -5.59 -6.88
CA ASN A 91 -17.06 -4.61 -7.85
C ASN A 91 -15.55 -4.55 -7.76
N LEU A 92 -14.89 -5.26 -8.67
CA LEU A 92 -13.45 -5.31 -8.76
C LEU A 92 -13.04 -5.15 -10.23
N ASN A 93 -12.70 -3.92 -10.61
CA ASN A 93 -12.09 -3.63 -11.88
C ASN A 93 -10.59 -3.43 -11.67
N ILE A 94 -9.77 -4.35 -12.20
CA ILE A 94 -8.34 -4.37 -11.95
C ILE A 94 -7.53 -4.30 -13.24
N HIS A 95 -6.51 -3.45 -13.22
CA HIS A 95 -5.43 -3.49 -14.19
C HIS A 95 -4.48 -4.62 -13.83
N LEU A 96 -4.82 -5.87 -14.19
CA LEU A 96 -4.10 -7.07 -13.75
C LEU A 96 -2.60 -7.00 -14.07
N THR A 97 -2.23 -6.49 -15.25
CA THR A 97 -0.82 -6.30 -15.64
C THR A 97 -0.09 -5.34 -14.70
N ALA A 98 -0.71 -4.21 -14.36
CA ALA A 98 -0.17 -3.25 -13.40
C ALA A 98 -0.10 -3.83 -11.98
N VAL A 99 -1.10 -4.62 -11.56
CA VAL A 99 -1.08 -5.34 -10.27
C VAL A 99 0.14 -6.24 -10.18
N VAL A 100 0.35 -7.10 -11.19
CA VAL A 100 1.48 -8.04 -11.19
C VAL A 100 2.81 -7.30 -11.17
N PHE A 101 2.97 -6.32 -12.06
CA PHE A 101 4.18 -5.49 -12.13
C PHE A 101 4.50 -4.79 -10.81
N LEU A 102 3.52 -4.06 -10.25
CA LEU A 102 3.70 -3.34 -9.00
C LEU A 102 3.87 -4.30 -7.81
N SER A 103 3.25 -5.48 -7.82
CA SER A 103 3.42 -6.47 -6.74
C SER A 103 4.87 -6.95 -6.65
N VAL A 104 5.52 -7.16 -7.80
CA VAL A 104 6.94 -7.54 -7.86
C VAL A 104 7.81 -6.43 -7.28
N LEU A 105 7.54 -5.17 -7.64
CA LEU A 105 8.28 -4.03 -7.08
C LEU A 105 8.05 -3.87 -5.58
N ALA A 106 6.80 -3.99 -5.12
CA ALA A 106 6.46 -3.94 -3.70
C ALA A 106 7.16 -5.04 -2.90
N PHE A 107 7.22 -6.25 -3.45
CA PHE A 107 7.95 -7.37 -2.85
C PHE A 107 9.44 -7.07 -2.70
N PHE A 108 10.10 -6.57 -3.75
CA PHE A 108 11.53 -6.21 -3.70
C PHE A 108 11.80 -5.04 -2.76
N ASP A 109 10.92 -4.04 -2.70
CA ASP A 109 11.04 -2.94 -1.74
C ASP A 109 11.01 -3.46 -0.30
N GLU A 110 10.12 -4.41 -0.01
CA GLU A 110 9.97 -4.94 1.35
C GLU A 110 11.14 -5.86 1.73
N TYR A 111 11.62 -6.71 0.83
CA TYR A 111 12.84 -7.50 1.05
C TYR A 111 14.08 -6.61 1.19
N GLY A 112 14.18 -5.58 0.35
CA GLY A 112 15.26 -4.60 0.41
C GLY A 112 15.23 -3.81 1.72
N ASN A 113 14.04 -3.51 2.24
CA ASN A 113 13.86 -2.87 3.54
C ASN A 113 14.38 -3.77 4.68
N ASP A 114 14.06 -5.07 4.66
CA ASP A 114 14.56 -6.03 5.64
C ASP A 114 16.08 -6.19 5.60
N TRP A 115 16.69 -6.16 4.41
CA TRP A 115 18.14 -6.18 4.26
C TRP A 115 18.79 -4.87 4.71
N ALA A 116 18.12 -3.75 4.48
CA ALA A 116 18.57 -2.43 4.93
C ALA A 116 18.58 -2.34 6.47
N ASP A 117 17.59 -2.94 7.15
CA ASP A 117 17.57 -3.02 8.62
C ASP A 117 18.66 -3.92 9.20
N LYS A 118 19.16 -4.89 8.42
CA LYS A 118 20.31 -5.72 8.77
C LYS A 118 21.67 -5.07 8.45
N SER A 119 21.67 -3.79 8.05
CA SER A 119 22.87 -3.03 7.67
C SER A 119 23.72 -3.68 6.57
N LEU A 120 23.08 -4.44 5.67
CA LEU A 120 23.77 -5.13 4.56
C LEU A 120 24.21 -4.18 3.43
N PHE A 121 23.77 -2.91 3.48
CA PHE A 121 23.97 -1.93 2.40
C PHE A 121 24.55 -0.61 2.90
N LYS A 122 25.07 0.19 1.95
CA LYS A 122 25.49 1.58 2.17
C LYS A 122 24.27 2.49 2.41
N ASP A 123 24.48 3.61 3.10
CA ASP A 123 23.43 4.54 3.56
C ASP A 123 22.44 4.98 2.48
N ARG A 124 22.90 5.22 1.25
CA ARG A 124 22.03 5.64 0.14
C ARG A 124 21.04 4.54 -0.28
N ILE A 125 21.49 3.29 -0.29
CA ILE A 125 20.68 2.13 -0.66
C ILE A 125 19.71 1.79 0.49
N VAL A 126 20.17 1.94 1.74
CA VAL A 126 19.30 1.83 2.92
C VAL A 126 18.16 2.84 2.84
N TRP A 127 18.47 4.12 2.57
CA TRP A 127 17.45 5.15 2.40
C TRP A 127 16.49 4.84 1.26
N PHE A 128 16.99 4.31 0.14
CA PHE A 128 16.19 3.96 -1.02
C PHE A 128 15.10 2.93 -0.69
N PHE A 129 15.48 1.82 -0.06
CA PHE A 129 14.51 0.77 0.31
C PHE A 129 13.60 1.17 1.47
N LYS A 130 14.12 1.91 2.47
CA LYS A 130 13.30 2.41 3.59
C LYS A 130 12.19 3.37 3.16
N ASN A 131 12.36 4.03 2.02
CA ASN A 131 11.35 4.95 1.46
C ASN A 131 10.51 4.35 0.33
N ARG A 132 10.60 3.03 0.10
CA ARG A 132 9.87 2.29 -0.94
C ARG A 132 10.02 2.93 -2.34
N MET A 133 11.26 3.22 -2.71
CA MET A 133 11.55 3.95 -3.94
C MET A 133 11.29 3.12 -5.21
N LEU A 134 11.33 1.78 -5.16
CA LEU A 134 10.95 0.96 -6.32
C LEU A 134 9.46 1.11 -6.62
N MET A 135 8.60 1.12 -5.60
CA MET A 135 7.17 1.35 -5.81
C MET A 135 6.88 2.75 -6.32
N LYS A 136 7.56 3.78 -5.81
CA LYS A 136 7.41 5.17 -6.28
C LYS A 136 7.80 5.32 -7.75
N THR A 137 8.93 4.73 -8.15
CA THR A 137 9.37 4.72 -9.55
C THR A 137 8.49 3.84 -10.43
N GLY A 138 8.00 2.71 -9.91
CA GLY A 138 7.03 1.84 -10.57
C GLY A 138 5.71 2.55 -10.89
N ILE A 139 5.19 3.36 -9.97
CA ILE A 139 3.96 4.13 -10.20
C ILE A 139 4.19 5.25 -11.21
N LEU A 140 5.35 5.93 -11.16
CA LEU A 140 5.73 6.88 -12.21
C LEU A 140 5.81 6.20 -13.59
N PHE A 141 6.36 4.99 -13.65
CA PHE A 141 6.36 4.19 -14.88
C PHE A 141 4.93 3.82 -15.32
N SER A 142 4.04 3.48 -14.39
CA SER A 142 2.64 3.20 -14.69
C SER A 142 1.88 4.39 -15.26
N VAL A 143 2.25 5.63 -14.89
CA VAL A 143 1.70 6.85 -15.52
C VAL A 143 2.08 6.90 -17.01
N LEU A 144 3.32 6.53 -17.35
CA LEU A 144 3.82 6.59 -18.72
C LEU A 144 3.33 5.43 -19.60
N VAL A 145 3.29 4.21 -19.05
CA VAL A 145 3.05 2.99 -19.83
C VAL A 145 1.64 2.45 -19.68
N PHE A 146 1.12 2.40 -18.46
CA PHE A 146 -0.25 1.94 -18.19
C PHE A 146 -1.27 3.08 -18.19
N GLN A 147 -0.84 4.30 -18.56
CA GLN A 147 -1.67 5.50 -18.66
C GLN A 147 -2.39 5.86 -17.36
N PHE A 148 -1.77 5.58 -16.21
CA PHE A 148 -2.33 6.00 -14.92
C PHE A 148 -2.41 7.53 -14.86
N PRO A 149 -3.50 8.10 -14.33
CA PRO A 149 -3.57 9.54 -14.10
C PRO A 149 -2.42 10.01 -13.18
N THR A 150 -1.82 11.16 -13.49
CA THR A 150 -0.66 11.70 -12.75
C THR A 150 -0.93 11.93 -11.26
N ILE A 151 -2.20 12.14 -10.89
CA ILE A 151 -2.62 12.31 -9.50
C ILE A 151 -2.27 11.09 -8.62
N TYR A 152 -2.23 9.87 -9.17
CA TYR A 152 -1.86 8.66 -8.40
C TYR A 152 -0.39 8.64 -8.02
N ALA A 153 0.50 9.15 -8.88
CA ALA A 153 1.90 9.31 -8.52
C ALA A 153 2.05 10.31 -7.38
N ILE A 154 1.34 11.45 -7.44
CA ILE A 154 1.35 12.46 -6.38
C ILE A 154 0.78 11.88 -5.08
N ALA A 155 -0.38 11.21 -5.15
CA ALA A 155 -1.02 10.60 -3.99
C ALA A 155 -0.12 9.54 -3.33
N PHE A 156 0.57 8.72 -4.13
CA PHE A 156 1.49 7.70 -3.60
C PHE A 156 2.80 8.27 -3.05
N LEU A 157 3.23 9.47 -3.47
CA LEU A 157 4.35 10.14 -2.80
C LEU A 157 4.02 10.52 -1.35
N LEU A 158 2.74 10.73 -1.03
CA LEU A 158 2.24 11.01 0.32
C LEU A 158 2.01 9.75 1.17
N PHE A 159 2.05 8.57 0.55
CA PHE A 159 1.92 7.27 1.20
C PHE A 159 3.26 6.81 1.79
#